data_AF-A0A857J390-F1
#
_entry.id   AF-A0A857J390-F1
#
_cell.length_a   1.000
_cell.length_b   1.000
_cell.length_c   1.000
_cell.angle_alpha   90.00
_cell.angle_beta   90.00
_cell.angle_gamma   90.00
#
_symmetry.space_group_name_H-M   'P 1'
#
loop_
_entity.id
_entity.type
_entity.pdbx_description
1 polymer ?
#
loop_
_entity_poly.entity_id
_entity_poly.type
_entity_poly.pdbx_seq_one_letter_code
_entity_poly.pdbx_strand_id
1 'polypeptide(L)' 'MPAKKKPGLYANIHAKQERIAHGSGEKMRKPGSEGAPSAKAFKESAKTTKAAKAHKKAG' A
#
# COMPACT_ATOMS: atom_id res chain seq x y z
N MET A 1 -9.59 7.72 -21.87
CA MET A 1 -9.17 6.39 -21.34
C MET A 1 -9.35 6.39 -19.83
N PRO A 2 -10.09 5.45 -19.21
CA PRO A 2 -10.29 5.45 -17.77
C PRO A 2 -8.95 5.21 -17.04
N ALA A 3 -8.61 6.09 -16.10
CA ALA A 3 -7.36 6.02 -15.35
C ALA A 3 -7.26 4.70 -14.57
N LYS A 4 -6.27 3.87 -14.88
CA LYS A 4 -5.96 2.62 -14.19
C LYS A 4 -5.75 2.93 -12.70
N LYS A 5 -6.63 2.42 -11.82
CA LYS A 5 -6.53 2.63 -10.37
C LYS A 5 -5.19 2.06 -9.91
N LYS A 6 -4.33 2.93 -9.35
CA LYS A 6 -3.06 2.51 -8.78
C LYS A 6 -3.33 1.54 -7.61
N PRO A 7 -2.61 0.43 -7.50
CA PRO A 7 -2.73 -0.48 -6.37
C PRO A 7 -2.49 0.26 -5.05
N GLY A 8 -3.28 -0.09 -4.03
CA GLY A 8 -3.16 0.46 -2.68
C GLY A 8 -1.85 0.05 -2.00
N LEU A 9 -1.53 0.68 -0.87
CA LEU A 9 -0.27 0.46 -0.15
C LEU A 9 0.00 -1.01 0.15
N TYR A 10 -0.98 -1.74 0.69
CA TYR A 10 -0.85 -3.16 1.02
C TYR A 10 -0.60 -4.04 -0.20
N ALA A 11 -1.25 -3.75 -1.33
CA ALA A 11 -1.01 -4.46 -2.58
C ALA A 11 0.44 -4.28 -3.06
N ASN A 12 0.99 -3.07 -2.92
CA ASN A 12 2.39 -2.81 -3.24
C ASN A 12 3.35 -3.51 -2.28
N ILE A 13 3.01 -3.60 -0.99
CA ILE A 13 3.80 -4.33 0.01
C ILE A 13 3.83 -5.83 -0.33
N HIS A 14 2.68 -6.43 -0.61
CA HIS A 14 2.58 -7.84 -1.02
C HIS A 14 3.38 -8.11 -2.29
N ALA A 15 3.16 -7.33 -3.35
CA ALA A 15 3.90 -7.49 -4.61
C ALA A 15 5.42 -7.33 -4.43
N LYS A 16 5.88 -6.53 -3.46
CA LYS A 16 7.30 -6.46 -3.12
C LYS A 16 7.76 -7.71 -2.35
N GLN A 17 6.99 -8.18 -1.38
CA GLN A 17 7.32 -9.42 -0.65
C GLN A 17 7.43 -10.61 -1.60
N GLU A 18 6.53 -10.73 -2.57
CA GLU A 18 6.58 -11.76 -3.60
C GLU A 18 7.84 -11.66 -4.44
N ARG A 19 8.22 -10.47 -4.92
CA ARG A 19 9.49 -10.27 -5.65
C ARG A 19 10.71 -10.70 -4.84
N ILE A 20 10.73 -10.38 -3.55
CA ILE A 20 11.80 -10.79 -2.64
C ILE A 20 11.80 -12.31 -2.48
N ALA A 21 10.62 -12.93 -2.33
CA ALA A 21 10.48 -14.39 -2.21
C ALA A 21 10.91 -15.12 -3.50
N HIS A 22 10.65 -14.53 -4.67
CA HIS A 22 11.12 -15.01 -5.97
C HIS A 22 12.61 -14.75 -6.22
N GLY A 23 13.33 -14.16 -5.27
CA GLY A 23 14.77 -13.99 -5.35
C GLY A 23 15.22 -12.73 -6.11
N SER A 24 14.43 -11.64 -6.09
CA SER A 24 14.83 -10.39 -6.75
C SER A 24 16.07 -9.69 -6.16
N GLY A 25 16.60 -10.17 -5.02
CA GLY A 25 17.71 -9.54 -4.30
C GLY A 25 17.34 -8.23 -3.59
N GLU A 26 16.10 -7.74 -3.75
CA GLU A 26 15.59 -6.59 -2.99
C GLU A 26 15.40 -6.94 -1.51
N LYS A 27 15.40 -5.90 -0.65
CA LYS A 27 15.02 -6.03 0.77
C LYS A 27 13.85 -5.11 1.10
N MET A 28 13.05 -5.52 2.08
CA MET A 28 12.07 -4.61 2.67
C MET A 28 12.82 -3.50 3.39
N ARG A 29 12.41 -2.25 3.16
CA ARG A 29 13.03 -1.12 3.86
C ARG A 29 12.60 -1.13 5.32
N LYS A 30 13.51 -0.75 6.22
CA LYS A 30 13.20 -0.65 7.65
C LYS A 30 12.13 0.43 7.85
N PRO A 31 11.16 0.22 8.75
CA PRO A 31 10.23 1.28 9.13
C PRO A 31 11.02 2.54 9.56
N GLY A 32 10.65 3.70 9.01
CA GLY A 32 11.31 4.98 9.32
C GLY A 32 12.57 5.30 8.51
N SER A 33 13.09 4.40 7.67
CA SER A 33 14.15 4.76 6.73
C SER A 33 13.61 5.55 5.54
N GLU A 34 14.45 6.37 4.91
CA GLU A 34 14.10 7.08 3.68
C GLU A 34 13.59 6.11 2.60
N GLY A 35 12.40 6.39 2.05
CA GLY A 35 11.73 5.54 1.06
C GLY A 35 10.99 4.30 1.59
N ALA A 36 10.88 4.13 2.92
CA ALA A 36 9.95 3.16 3.52
C ALA A 36 8.52 3.74 3.61
N PRO A 37 7.48 2.88 3.62
CA PRO A 37 6.14 3.34 3.95
C PRO A 37 6.11 4.03 5.33
N SER A 38 5.57 5.25 5.38
CA SER A 38 5.45 5.99 6.63
C SER A 38 4.26 5.49 7.46
N ALA A 39 4.31 5.69 8.78
CA ALA A 39 3.17 5.38 9.66
C ALA A 39 1.88 6.08 9.23
N LYS A 40 1.99 7.30 8.67
CA LYS A 40 0.85 8.03 8.08
C LYS A 40 0.28 7.29 6.87
N ALA A 41 1.12 6.76 5.97
CA ALA A 41 0.66 6.01 4.80
C ALA A 41 -0.11 4.74 5.18
N PHE A 42 0.32 4.04 6.24
CA PHE A 42 -0.43 2.90 6.77
C PHE A 42 -1.79 3.30 7.33
N LYS A 43 -1.86 4.38 8.14
CA LYS A 43 -3.12 4.91 8.68
C LYS A 43 -4.08 5.33 7.57
N GLU A 44 -3.60 6.04 6.54
CA GLU A 44 -4.43 6.48 5.41
C GLU A 44 -4.91 5.30 4.56
N SER A 45 -4.06 4.29 4.36
CA SER A 45 -4.45 3.10 3.59
C SER A 45 -5.48 2.24 4.32
N ALA A 46 -5.39 2.12 5.65
CA ALA A 46 -6.38 1.43 6.47
C ALA A 46 -7.78 2.06 6.36
N LYS A 47 -7.86 3.39 6.24
CA LYS A 47 -9.11 4.15 6.01
C LYS A 47 -9.72 3.96 4.63
N THR A 48 -9.05 3.29 3.70
CA THR A 48 -9.58 3.04 2.34
C THR A 48 -10.15 1.64 2.14
N THR A 49 -10.20 0.84 3.21
CA THR A 49 -10.90 -0.45 3.24
C THR A 49 -12.37 -0.26 2.86
N LYS A 50 -12.97 -1.29 2.24
CA LYS A 50 -14.33 -1.24 1.65
C LYS A 50 -15.40 -0.74 2.63
N ALA A 51 -15.20 -0.97 3.93
CA ALA A 51 -16.05 -0.48 5.02
C ALA A 51 -15.99 1.06 5.19
N ALA A 52 -14.81 1.67 5.12
CA ALA A 52 -14.65 3.11 5.26
C ALA A 52 -15.04 3.90 3.99
N LYS A 53 -14.99 3.27 2.82
CA LYS A 53 -15.53 3.85 1.57
C LYS A 53 -17.05 4.04 1.58
N ALA A 54 -17.80 3.21 2.34
CA ALA A 54 -19.24 3.39 2.51
C ALA A 54 -19.56 4.72 3.20
N HIS A 55 -18.70 5.18 4.11
CA HIS A 55 -18.89 6.43 4.84
C HIS A 55 -18.62 7.69 4.02
N LYS A 56 -17.85 7.61 2.91
CA LYS A 56 -17.52 8.76 2.04
C LYS A 56 -18.45 8.92 0.84
N LYS A 57 -19.36 7.96 0.60
CA LYS A 57 -20.35 8.02 -0.48
C LYS A 57 -21.75 8.47 -0.01
N ALA A 58 -21.91 8.79 1.28
CA ALA A 58 -23.16 9.17 1.91
C ALA A 58 -23.14 10.61 2.49
N GLY A 59 -22.26 11.48 1.97
CA GLY A 59 -22.20 12.90 2.31
C GLY A 59 -22.29 13.74 1.06
#